data_AF-A0A7X2ITZ6-F1
#
_entry.id   AF-A0A7X2ITZ6-F1
#
_cell.length_a   1.000
_cell.length_b   1.000
_cell.length_c   1.000
_cell.angle_alpha   90.00
_cell.angle_beta   90.00
_cell.angle_gamma   90.00
#
_symmetry.space_group_name_H-M   'P 1'
#
loop_
_entity.id
_entity.type
_entity.pdbx_description
1 polymer ?
#
loop_
_entity_poly.entity_id
_entity_poly.type
_entity_poly.pdbx_seq_one_letter_code
_entity_poly.pdbx_strand_id
1 'polypeptide(L)'
;MTNLRIVSAVVSVLLLAGCSMARVYEREQYWTETTAARLPTGTPLADAKALFAANGLELKCCVSGPEMTKAFYASERNVGRALIVEYDVVVVVDVSKDDRVEQVRVQRWGVGL
;
A
#
# COMPACT_ATOMS: atom_id res chain seq x y z
N MET A 1 -34.36 -29.85 2.88
CA MET A 1 -33.28 -29.90 1.85
C MET A 1 -32.93 -28.52 1.26
N THR A 2 -33.51 -27.42 1.74
CA THR A 2 -33.32 -26.07 1.18
C THR A 2 -32.14 -25.30 1.81
N ASN A 3 -31.78 -25.61 3.07
CA ASN A 3 -30.75 -24.87 3.82
C ASN A 3 -29.30 -25.20 3.39
N LEU A 4 -29.04 -26.41 2.86
CA LEU A 4 -27.69 -26.84 2.50
C LEU A 4 -27.17 -26.13 1.22
N ARG A 5 -28.06 -25.78 0.30
CA ARG A 5 -27.72 -25.09 -0.95
C ARG A 5 -27.41 -23.60 -0.73
N ILE A 6 -28.06 -22.97 0.25
CA ILE A 6 -27.84 -21.56 0.59
C ILE A 6 -26.48 -21.38 1.28
N VAL A 7 -26.13 -22.27 2.22
CA VAL A 7 -24.83 -22.25 2.91
C VAL A 7 -23.69 -22.44 1.91
N SER A 8 -23.84 -23.36 0.96
CA SER A 8 -22.80 -23.61 -0.05
C SER A 8 -22.58 -22.43 -1.01
N ALA A 9 -23.61 -21.65 -1.31
CA ALA A 9 -23.48 -20.46 -2.16
C ALA A 9 -22.82 -19.30 -1.40
N VAL A 10 -23.18 -19.08 -0.14
CA VAL A 10 -22.60 -18.03 0.72
C VAL A 10 -21.11 -18.29 0.99
N VAL A 11 -20.72 -19.53 1.25
CA VAL A 11 -19.30 -19.90 1.46
C VAL A 11 -18.47 -19.65 0.21
N SER A 12 -18.97 -20.01 -0.98
CA SER A 12 -18.25 -19.78 -2.24
C SER A 12 -18.07 -18.28 -2.55
N VAL A 13 -19.06 -17.44 -2.24
CA VAL A 13 -18.94 -15.98 -2.43
C VAL A 13 -17.95 -15.36 -1.43
N LEU A 14 -17.94 -15.82 -0.18
CA LEU A 14 -16.99 -15.35 0.83
C LEU A 14 -15.53 -15.74 0.51
N LEU A 15 -15.32 -16.95 -0.03
CA LEU A 15 -13.99 -17.41 -0.46
C LEU A 15 -13.46 -16.58 -1.64
N LEU A 16 -14.31 -16.25 -2.61
CA LEU A 16 -13.93 -15.44 -3.78
C LEU A 16 -13.60 -13.99 -3.40
N ALA A 17 -14.34 -13.39 -2.46
CA ALA A 17 -14.04 -12.06 -1.94
C ALA A 17 -12.74 -12.04 -1.09
N GLY A 18 -12.47 -13.11 -0.34
CA GLY A 18 -11.22 -13.26 0.41
C GLY A 18 -9.98 -13.32 -0.49
N CYS A 19 -10.06 -14.06 -1.61
CA CYS A 19 -8.96 -14.16 -2.57
C CYS A 19 -8.62 -12.83 -3.25
N SER A 20 -9.62 -11.98 -3.51
CA SER A 20 -9.42 -10.73 -4.24
C SER A 20 -8.73 -9.65 -3.40
N MET A 21 -8.88 -9.73 -2.08
CA MET A 21 -8.21 -8.85 -1.11
C MET A 21 -6.91 -9.44 -0.54
N ALA A 22 -6.73 -10.76 -0.56
CA ALA A 22 -5.54 -11.43 -0.04
C ALA A 22 -4.24 -10.84 -0.62
N ARG A 23 -4.23 -10.56 -1.94
CA ARG A 23 -3.09 -9.93 -2.61
C ARG A 23 -2.82 -8.51 -2.11
N VAL A 24 -3.86 -7.74 -1.79
CA VAL A 24 -3.70 -6.38 -1.23
C VAL A 24 -3.02 -6.45 0.13
N TYR A 25 -3.48 -7.34 1.01
CA TYR A 25 -2.86 -7.56 2.32
C TYR A 25 -1.40 -8.04 2.20
N GLU A 26 -1.12 -8.98 1.29
CA GLU A 26 0.23 -9.47 1.05
C GLU A 26 1.19 -8.33 0.66
N ARG A 27 0.78 -7.46 -0.26
CA ARG A 27 1.61 -6.34 -0.71
C ARG A 27 1.76 -5.24 0.33
N GLU A 28 0.73 -4.96 1.13
CA GLU A 28 0.85 -4.06 2.28
C GLU A 28 1.86 -4.58 3.29
N GLN A 29 1.78 -5.87 3.62
CA GLN A 29 2.73 -6.51 4.53
C GLN A 29 4.15 -6.46 3.95
N TYR A 30 4.32 -6.80 2.68
CA TYR A 30 5.61 -6.70 1.98
C TYR A 30 6.23 -5.30 2.12
N TRP A 31 5.47 -4.23 1.83
CA TRP A 31 5.97 -2.87 1.93
C TRP A 31 6.23 -2.45 3.37
N THR A 32 5.39 -2.88 4.31
CA THR A 32 5.59 -2.60 5.74
C THR A 32 6.91 -3.19 6.22
N GLU A 33 7.16 -4.47 5.95
CA GLU A 33 8.39 -5.16 6.33
C GLU A 33 9.61 -4.59 5.61
N THR A 34 9.50 -4.36 4.29
CA THR A 34 10.60 -3.84 3.47
C THR A 34 11.04 -2.45 3.91
N THR A 35 10.08 -1.55 4.16
CA THR A 35 10.39 -0.18 4.58
C THR A 35 10.86 -0.10 6.03
N ALA A 36 10.31 -0.91 6.94
CA ALA A 36 10.82 -1.00 8.31
C ALA A 36 12.29 -1.46 8.35
N ALA A 37 12.67 -2.39 7.47
CA ALA A 37 14.04 -2.90 7.39
C ALA A 37 15.01 -1.96 6.66
N ARG A 38 14.54 -1.24 5.63
CA ARG A 38 15.42 -0.50 4.71
C ARG A 38 15.32 1.02 4.77
N LEU A 39 14.28 1.56 5.37
CA LEU A 39 14.05 3.00 5.52
C LEU A 39 13.79 3.39 6.99
N PRO A 40 14.71 3.08 7.93
CA PRO A 40 14.59 3.59 9.29
C PRO A 40 14.64 5.13 9.31
N THR A 41 14.13 5.73 10.37
CA THR A 41 14.21 7.18 10.60
C THR A 41 15.67 7.68 10.47
N GLY A 42 15.87 8.79 9.78
CA GLY A 42 17.17 9.38 9.47
C GLY A 42 17.78 8.95 8.13
N THR A 43 17.18 7.95 7.46
CA THR A 43 17.62 7.50 6.12
C THR A 43 17.57 8.68 5.13
N PRO A 44 18.60 8.91 4.29
CA PRO A 44 18.53 9.90 3.23
C PRO A 44 17.36 9.67 2.26
N LEU A 45 16.72 10.74 1.81
CA LEU A 45 15.69 10.67 0.77
C LEU A 45 16.22 10.03 -0.53
N ALA A 46 17.50 10.22 -0.84
CA ALA A 46 18.14 9.57 -1.99
C ALA A 46 18.07 8.04 -1.92
N ASP A 47 18.27 7.46 -0.73
CA ASP A 47 18.22 6.03 -0.50
C ASP A 47 16.78 5.51 -0.57
N ALA A 48 15.81 6.31 -0.08
CA ALA A 48 14.39 6.02 -0.30
C ALA A 48 14.05 5.97 -1.79
N LYS A 49 14.47 6.97 -2.57
CA LYS A 49 14.28 6.99 -4.03
C LYS A 49 14.92 5.76 -4.69
N ALA A 50 16.13 5.37 -4.28
CA ALA A 50 16.81 4.20 -4.80
C ALA A 50 16.07 2.90 -4.47
N LEU A 51 15.53 2.76 -3.25
CA LEU A 51 14.74 1.60 -2.85
C LEU A 51 13.50 1.42 -3.74
N PHE A 52 12.72 2.49 -3.93
CA PHE A 52 11.52 2.41 -4.76
C PHE A 52 11.86 2.18 -6.23
N ALA A 53 12.88 2.86 -6.76
CA ALA A 53 13.33 2.66 -8.14
C ALA A 53 13.80 1.22 -8.40
N ALA A 54 14.51 0.59 -7.45
CA ALA A 54 14.91 -0.81 -7.55
C ALA A 54 13.73 -1.80 -7.58
N ASN A 55 12.56 -1.37 -7.10
CA ASN A 55 11.30 -2.13 -7.15
C ASN A 55 10.39 -1.67 -8.32
N GLY A 56 10.91 -0.88 -9.26
CA GLY A 56 10.15 -0.36 -10.40
C GLY A 56 9.10 0.69 -10.04
N LEU A 57 9.17 1.27 -8.83
CA LEU A 57 8.29 2.34 -8.39
C LEU A 57 9.00 3.70 -8.43
N GLU A 58 8.22 4.75 -8.68
CA GLU A 58 8.71 6.12 -8.61
C GLU A 58 8.26 6.77 -7.30
N LEU A 59 9.22 7.30 -6.53
CA LEU A 59 8.92 8.08 -5.33
C LEU A 59 8.62 9.53 -5.73
N LYS A 60 7.33 9.85 -5.83
CA LYS A 60 6.82 11.14 -6.32
C LYS A 60 6.68 12.15 -5.18
N CYS A 61 7.11 13.37 -5.47
CA CYS A 61 6.70 14.56 -4.71
C CYS A 61 5.32 15.01 -5.23
N CYS A 62 4.45 15.61 -4.43
CA CYS A 62 4.43 15.72 -2.98
C CYS A 62 2.99 15.51 -2.52
N VAL A 63 2.79 14.82 -1.40
CA VAL A 63 1.49 14.77 -0.73
C VAL A 63 1.51 15.81 0.37
N SER A 64 0.48 16.64 0.44
CA SER A 64 0.30 17.63 1.51
C SER A 64 -0.83 17.19 2.44
N GLY A 65 -0.62 17.38 3.74
CA GLY A 65 -1.58 17.06 4.80
C GLY A 65 -1.30 17.93 6.04
N PRO A 66 -2.24 18.04 6.98
CA PRO A 66 -2.16 18.95 8.12
C PRO A 66 -0.93 18.72 9.03
N GLU A 67 -0.35 17.52 9.01
CA GLU A 67 0.83 17.13 9.80
C GLU A 67 2.05 16.78 8.92
N MET A 68 2.01 17.02 7.61
CA MET A 68 3.06 16.62 6.68
C MET A 68 3.86 17.83 6.20
N THR A 69 5.11 17.96 6.65
CA THR A 69 6.00 19.06 6.21
C THR A 69 6.41 18.89 4.74
N LYS A 70 6.83 17.67 4.36
CA LYS A 70 7.21 17.29 3.00
C LYS A 70 7.08 15.77 2.86
N ALA A 71 5.97 15.30 2.29
CA ALA A 71 5.75 13.88 2.09
C ALA A 71 5.91 13.49 0.61
N PHE A 72 6.61 12.39 0.39
CA PHE A 72 6.69 11.72 -0.91
C PHE A 72 5.86 10.46 -0.88
N TYR A 73 5.42 9.99 -2.05
CA TYR A 73 4.69 8.73 -2.12
C TYR A 73 5.14 7.88 -3.30
N ALA A 74 5.15 6.57 -3.10
CA ALA A 74 5.26 5.59 -4.16
C ALA A 74 3.97 4.76 -4.16
N SER A 75 3.39 4.52 -5.34
CA SER A 75 2.19 3.71 -5.48
C SER A 75 2.48 2.45 -6.28
N GLU A 76 2.25 1.29 -5.67
CA GLU A 76 2.10 0.03 -6.38
C GLU A 76 0.65 -0.11 -6.82
N ARG A 77 0.44 -0.07 -8.14
CA ARG A 77 -0.89 0.03 -8.72
C ARG A 77 -1.52 -1.33 -9.01
N ASN A 78 -2.85 -1.39 -9.01
CA ASN A 78 -3.64 -2.54 -9.44
C ASN A 78 -3.29 -3.82 -8.66
N VAL A 79 -3.08 -3.68 -7.35
CA VAL A 79 -2.66 -4.80 -6.49
C VAL A 79 -3.78 -5.80 -6.29
N GLY A 80 -5.02 -5.32 -6.21
CA GLY A 80 -6.20 -6.17 -6.11
C GLY A 80 -7.47 -5.41 -6.45
N ARG A 81 -8.59 -6.12 -6.41
CA ARG A 81 -9.91 -5.54 -6.71
C ARG A 81 -10.95 -6.14 -5.76
N ALA A 82 -11.86 -5.32 -5.25
CA ALA A 82 -13.09 -5.81 -4.66
C ALA A 82 -14.28 -5.15 -5.36
N LEU A 83 -15.17 -5.96 -5.94
CA LEU A 83 -16.30 -5.50 -6.73
C LEU A 83 -15.84 -4.54 -7.86
N ILE A 84 -16.17 -3.25 -7.76
CA ILE A 84 -15.83 -2.19 -8.71
C ILE A 84 -14.63 -1.33 -8.29
N VAL A 85 -14.08 -1.56 -7.09
CA VAL A 85 -12.98 -0.77 -6.54
C VAL A 85 -11.67 -1.52 -6.75
N GLU A 86 -10.72 -0.90 -7.45
CA GLU A 86 -9.34 -1.37 -7.48
C GLU A 86 -8.58 -0.80 -6.28
N TYR A 87 -7.57 -1.52 -5.82
CA TYR A 87 -6.75 -1.09 -4.71
C TYR A 87 -5.30 -0.95 -5.13
N ASP A 88 -4.75 0.21 -4.80
CA ASP A 88 -3.33 0.49 -4.85
C ASP A 88 -2.76 0.40 -3.43
N VAL A 89 -1.50 0.00 -3.32
CA VAL A 89 -0.73 0.10 -2.08
C VAL A 89 0.19 1.30 -2.20
N VAL A 90 0.00 2.28 -1.33
CA VAL A 90 0.73 3.54 -1.34
C VAL A 90 1.64 3.61 -0.13
N VAL A 91 2.93 3.84 -0.39
CA VAL A 91 3.93 4.06 0.64
C VAL A 91 4.23 5.55 0.69
N VAL A 92 3.84 6.19 1.78
CA VAL A 92 4.07 7.61 2.05
C VAL A 92 5.31 7.73 2.93
N VAL A 93 6.26 8.55 2.51
CA VAL A 93 7.52 8.81 3.19
C VAL A 93 7.55 10.28 3.58
N ASP A 94 7.43 10.55 4.87
CA ASP A 94 7.57 11.88 5.44
C ASP A 94 9.06 12.21 5.59
N VAL A 95 9.41 13.43 5.21
CA VAL A 95 10.79 13.86 5.10
C VAL A 95 11.00 15.18 5.85
N SER A 96 12.08 15.23 6.62
CA SER A 96 12.53 16.43 7.32
C SER A 96 13.02 17.51 6.35
N LYS A 97 13.30 18.70 6.89
CA LYS A 97 13.91 19.79 6.12
C LYS A 97 15.29 19.45 5.56
N ASP A 98 15.98 18.47 6.14
CA ASP A 98 17.33 18.02 5.74
C ASP A 98 17.28 16.82 4.78
N ASP A 99 16.12 16.61 4.13
CA ASP A 99 15.87 15.50 3.20
C ASP A 99 16.15 14.11 3.83
N ARG A 100 15.74 13.92 5.09
CA ARG A 100 15.83 12.65 5.82
C ARG A 100 14.45 12.08 6.13
N VAL A 101 14.30 10.76 6.05
CA VAL A 101 13.07 10.05 6.41
C VAL A 101 12.76 10.30 7.89
N GLU A 102 11.58 10.82 8.18
CA GLU A 102 11.05 10.96 9.55
C GLU A 102 10.14 9.77 9.88
N GLN A 103 9.22 9.48 8.97
CA GLN A 103 8.22 8.43 9.12
C GLN A 103 7.90 7.80 7.76
N VAL A 104 7.58 6.50 7.76
CA VAL A 104 7.03 5.79 6.59
C VAL A 104 5.69 5.20 6.96
N ARG A 105 4.70 5.37 6.09
CA ARG A 105 3.32 4.90 6.27
C ARG A 105 2.91 4.11 5.03
N VAL A 106 2.49 2.87 5.23
CA VAL A 106 1.92 2.04 4.16
C VAL A 106 0.41 2.13 4.26
N GLN A 107 -0.24 2.45 3.15
CA GLN A 107 -1.67 2.73 3.08
C GLN A 107 -2.31 1.98 1.91
N ARG A 108 -3.59 1.65 2.09
CA ARG A 108 -4.46 1.14 1.04
C ARG A 108 -5.25 2.28 0.43
N TRP A 109 -5.10 2.52 -0.86
CA TRP A 109 -5.91 3.53 -1.55
C TRP A 109 -6.86 2.84 -2.52
N GLY A 110 -8.16 3.10 -2.36
CA GLY A 110 -9.17 2.69 -3.33
C GLY A 110 -9.10 3.60 -4.55
N VAL A 111 -8.85 3.01 -5.72
CA VAL A 111 -8.85 3.66 -7.03
C VAL A 111 -10.01 3.05 -7.84
N GLY A 112 -11.23 3.54 -7.57
CA GLY A 112 -12.46 3.11 -8.23
C GLY A 112 -13.59 4.11 -7.94
N LEU A 113 -14.44 4.34 -8.96
CA LEU A 113 -15.42 5.43 -9.09
C LEU A 113 -16.28 5.73 -7.86
#